data_AF-A0ABD3N7P0-F1
#
_entry.id   AF-A0ABD3N7P0-F1
#
_cell.length_a   1.000
_cell.length_b   1.000
_cell.length_c   1.000
_cell.angle_alpha   90.00
_cell.angle_beta   90.00
_cell.angle_gamma   90.00
#
_symmetry.space_group_name_H-M   'P 1'
#
loop_
_entity.id
_entity.type
_entity.pdbx_description
1 polymer ?
#
loop_
_entity_poly.entity_id
_entity_poly.type
_entity_poly.pdbx_seq_one_letter_code
_entity_poly.pdbx_strand_id
1 'polypeptide(L)'
;MPAISILSAIYHKIAPICPPGLATSLAASYIGDGKFFKAWRHEFIGTLLMIGFTFTPGKWIGQDSIAVAWTAHACGVIAADKIGGGPHVNPAVTCSMYALGKCSYTEAFVRIMGAMGGGLVAFPLYKLVADTLNLTPLGGPEFDPTNDAEGVNAAFSEACAVVLLMLLIYTVNWELNFGTYHYWIKQTLTALGIRYIIQTFPLAGPSINPMLATTWYIFKTGKYPDHFGHYFVYWIAPFAAAIFASALYVVYAGGFLFGQRLPLGPVKGAPKASDSKKQR
;
A
#
# COMPACT_ATOMS: atom_id res chain seq x y z
N MET A 1 37.26 2.30 24.88
CA MET A 1 36.37 3.28 24.20
C MET A 1 35.03 3.31 24.93
N PRO A 2 34.48 4.48 25.25
CA PRO A 2 33.15 4.57 25.85
C PRO A 2 32.11 3.96 24.89
N ALA A 3 31.10 3.25 25.44
CA ALA A 3 30.02 2.65 24.64
C ALA A 3 29.34 3.65 23.70
N ILE A 4 29.24 4.92 24.12
CA ILE A 4 28.70 6.04 23.34
C ILE A 4 29.53 6.29 22.07
N SER A 5 30.87 6.21 22.13
CA SER A 5 31.74 6.41 20.97
C SER A 5 31.61 5.27 19.96
N ILE A 6 31.40 4.03 20.43
CA ILE A 6 31.15 2.87 19.56
C ILE A 6 29.79 3.02 18.86
N LEU A 7 28.74 3.39 19.60
CA LEU A 7 27.41 3.63 19.03
C LEU A 7 27.40 4.79 18.03
N SER A 8 28.10 5.89 18.34
CA SER A 8 28.27 7.02 17.42
C SER A 8 29.02 6.62 16.14
N ALA A 9 30.10 5.84 16.25
CA ALA A 9 30.84 5.35 15.09
C ALA A 9 30.01 4.39 14.21
N ILE A 10 29.21 3.52 14.83
CA ILE A 10 28.26 2.65 14.13
C ILE A 10 27.20 3.49 13.43
N TYR A 11 26.62 4.49 14.11
CA TYR A 11 25.63 5.39 13.53
C TYR A 11 26.19 6.15 12.33
N HIS A 12 27.38 6.74 12.40
CA HIS A 12 27.98 7.46 11.27
C HIS A 12 28.27 6.55 10.06
N LYS A 13 28.49 5.25 10.26
CA LYS A 13 28.65 4.27 9.17
C LYS A 13 27.33 3.80 8.59
N ILE A 14 26.30 3.65 9.42
CA ILE A 14 24.99 3.11 9.02
C ILE A 14 24.08 4.23 8.47
N ALA A 15 24.10 5.43 9.05
CA ALA A 15 23.22 6.53 8.70
C ALA A 15 23.27 6.92 7.21
N PRO A 16 24.43 6.94 6.51
CA PRO A 16 24.47 7.20 5.08
C PRO A 16 23.84 6.10 4.22
N ILE A 17 23.71 4.89 4.77
CA ILE A 17 23.18 3.70 4.09
C ILE A 17 21.69 3.51 4.41
N CYS A 18 21.21 4.07 5.53
CA CYS A 18 19.81 4.04 5.90
C CYS A 18 19.03 5.10 5.11
N PRO A 19 18.03 4.70 4.31
CA PRO A 19 17.14 5.64 3.66
C PRO A 19 16.49 6.58 4.69
N PRO A 20 16.30 7.86 4.35
CA PRO A 20 15.61 8.78 5.24
C PRO A 20 14.21 8.24 5.55
N GLY A 21 13.85 8.27 6.84
CA GLY A 21 12.58 7.73 7.33
C GLY A 21 12.60 6.30 7.83
N LEU A 22 13.62 5.48 7.52
CA LEU A 22 13.63 4.08 7.95
C LEU A 22 13.67 3.96 9.48
N ALA A 23 14.47 4.78 10.14
CA ALA A 23 14.52 4.84 11.60
C ALA A 23 13.17 5.24 12.20
N THR A 24 12.50 6.24 11.63
CA THR A 24 11.16 6.68 12.05
C THR A 24 10.11 5.58 11.83
N SER A 25 10.16 4.89 10.68
CA SER A 25 9.32 3.72 10.39
C SER A 25 9.51 2.62 11.42
N LEU A 26 10.76 2.30 11.78
CA LEU A 26 11.05 1.27 12.78
C LEU A 26 10.61 1.70 14.18
N ALA A 27 10.86 2.96 14.57
CA ALA A 27 10.44 3.50 15.86
C ALA A 27 8.91 3.41 16.04
N ALA A 28 8.13 3.63 14.97
CA ALA A 28 6.68 3.50 15.01
C ALA A 28 6.21 2.09 15.39
N SER A 29 7.01 1.05 15.16
CA SER A 29 6.68 -0.33 15.55
C SER A 29 6.57 -0.53 17.07
N TYR A 30 7.16 0.37 17.86
CA TYR A 30 7.17 0.35 19.32
C TYR A 30 6.13 1.28 19.97
N ILE A 31 5.29 1.96 19.19
CA ILE A 31 4.20 2.80 19.73
C ILE A 31 3.23 1.97 20.57
N GLY A 32 2.85 2.51 21.73
CA GLY A 32 2.00 1.81 22.70
C GLY A 32 2.67 0.53 23.21
N ASP A 33 3.95 0.63 23.56
CA ASP A 33 4.78 -0.48 24.06
C ASP A 33 4.81 -1.70 23.13
N GLY A 34 4.80 -1.44 21.81
CA GLY A 34 4.81 -2.49 20.79
C GLY A 34 3.49 -3.23 20.60
N LYS A 35 2.37 -2.72 21.17
CA LYS A 35 1.02 -3.30 20.98
C LYS A 35 0.68 -3.54 19.50
N PHE A 36 1.16 -2.67 18.61
CA PHE A 36 0.89 -2.73 17.17
C PHE A 36 2.04 -3.32 16.36
N PHE A 37 3.07 -3.88 16.99
CA PHE A 37 4.26 -4.44 16.33
C PHE A 37 3.89 -5.52 15.30
N LYS A 38 2.91 -6.37 15.61
CA LYS A 38 2.43 -7.39 14.68
C LYS A 38 1.88 -6.77 13.38
N ALA A 39 1.07 -5.72 13.49
CA ALA A 39 0.52 -5.01 12.33
C ALA A 39 1.65 -4.36 11.52
N TRP A 40 2.60 -3.70 12.19
CA TRP A 40 3.79 -3.14 11.53
C TRP A 40 4.55 -4.21 10.72
N ARG A 41 4.85 -5.35 11.34
CA ARG A 41 5.59 -6.46 10.72
C ARG A 41 4.87 -7.00 9.50
N HIS A 42 3.54 -7.13 9.58
CA HIS A 42 2.73 -7.62 8.47
C HIS A 42 2.86 -6.70 7.27
N GLU A 43 2.73 -5.39 7.46
CA GLU A 43 2.86 -4.39 6.41
C GLU A 43 4.28 -4.33 5.83
N PHE A 44 5.30 -4.44 6.68
CA PHE A 44 6.71 -4.46 6.28
C PHE A 44 7.03 -5.65 5.37
N ILE A 45 6.71 -6.87 5.80
CA ILE A 45 6.95 -8.10 5.03
C ILE A 45 6.09 -8.13 3.76
N GLY A 46 4.81 -7.77 3.88
CA GLY A 46 3.89 -7.70 2.75
C GLY A 46 4.40 -6.77 1.66
N THR A 47 4.90 -5.60 2.05
CA THR A 47 5.43 -4.60 1.11
C THR A 47 6.70 -5.10 0.41
N LEU A 48 7.64 -5.73 1.14
CA LEU A 48 8.84 -6.34 0.56
C LEU A 48 8.48 -7.35 -0.54
N LEU A 49 7.57 -8.27 -0.22
CA LEU A 49 7.10 -9.30 -1.16
C LEU A 49 6.39 -8.66 -2.36
N MET A 50 5.46 -7.72 -2.10
CA MET A 50 4.69 -7.07 -3.16
C MET A 50 5.60 -6.31 -4.14
N ILE A 51 6.60 -5.56 -3.67
CA ILE A 51 7.55 -4.87 -4.56
C ILE A 51 8.38 -5.87 -5.36
N GLY A 52 8.92 -6.90 -4.70
CA GLY A 52 9.71 -7.93 -5.36
C GLY A 52 8.98 -8.60 -6.50
N PHE A 53 7.74 -9.01 -6.28
CA PHE A 53 6.95 -9.70 -7.29
C PHE A 53 6.26 -8.77 -8.31
N THR A 54 6.22 -7.46 -8.07
CA THR A 54 5.59 -6.52 -9.00
C THR A 54 6.59 -5.87 -9.96
N PHE A 55 7.79 -5.54 -9.47
CA PHE A 55 8.77 -4.75 -10.22
C PHE A 55 9.90 -5.56 -10.86
N THR A 56 10.16 -6.78 -10.37
CA THR A 56 11.21 -7.66 -10.93
C THR A 56 10.75 -8.48 -12.14
N PRO A 57 9.53 -9.04 -12.19
CA PRO A 57 9.09 -9.88 -13.31
C PRO A 57 8.75 -9.04 -14.54
N GLY A 58 8.99 -9.59 -15.74
CA GLY A 58 8.92 -8.82 -16.99
C GLY A 58 10.16 -7.96 -17.27
N LYS A 59 11.03 -7.76 -16.28
CA LYS A 59 12.37 -7.16 -16.44
C LYS A 59 13.50 -8.19 -16.31
N TRP A 60 13.42 -9.03 -15.29
CA TRP A 60 14.46 -10.01 -14.96
C TRP A 60 14.08 -11.42 -15.42
N ILE A 61 12.80 -11.76 -15.34
CA ILE A 61 12.27 -13.08 -15.69
C ILE A 61 11.14 -12.88 -16.70
N GLY A 62 11.22 -13.55 -17.84
CA GLY A 62 10.22 -13.45 -18.91
C GLY A 62 10.11 -12.03 -19.45
N GLN A 63 11.23 -11.45 -19.90
CA GLN A 63 11.30 -10.09 -20.46
C GLN A 63 10.17 -9.85 -21.47
N ASP A 64 9.45 -8.76 -21.28
CA ASP A 64 8.30 -8.33 -22.10
C ASP A 64 7.11 -9.32 -22.15
N SER A 65 7.13 -10.39 -21.35
CA SER A 65 6.01 -11.33 -21.25
C SER A 65 4.93 -10.79 -20.32
N ILE A 66 3.80 -10.39 -20.91
CA ILE A 66 2.60 -9.99 -20.18
C ILE A 66 2.16 -11.11 -19.22
N ALA A 67 2.15 -12.36 -19.67
CA ALA A 67 1.73 -13.50 -18.86
C ALA A 67 2.59 -13.64 -17.60
N VAL A 68 3.92 -13.59 -17.72
CA VAL A 68 4.82 -13.67 -16.57
C VAL A 68 4.62 -12.50 -15.62
N ALA A 69 4.46 -11.29 -16.14
CA ALA A 69 4.26 -10.10 -15.31
C ALA A 69 2.94 -10.16 -14.52
N TRP A 70 1.86 -10.66 -15.14
CA TRP A 70 0.56 -10.84 -14.49
C TRP A 70 0.57 -11.97 -13.46
N THR A 71 1.12 -13.14 -13.81
CA THR A 71 1.21 -14.27 -12.90
C THR A 71 2.08 -13.94 -11.69
N ALA A 72 3.24 -13.32 -11.90
CA ALA A 72 4.13 -12.99 -10.81
C ALA A 72 3.54 -11.92 -9.89
N HIS A 73 2.84 -10.91 -10.43
CA HIS A 73 2.08 -9.97 -9.62
C HIS A 73 1.00 -10.67 -8.77
N ALA A 74 0.26 -11.62 -9.35
CA ALA A 74 -0.72 -12.42 -8.62
C ALA A 74 -0.08 -13.24 -7.49
N CYS A 75 1.06 -13.90 -7.76
CA CYS A 75 1.86 -14.57 -6.75
C CYS A 75 2.30 -13.61 -5.64
N GLY A 76 2.73 -12.39 -6.00
CA GLY A 76 3.14 -11.35 -5.07
C GLY A 76 2.04 -10.91 -4.11
N VAL A 77 0.86 -10.61 -4.62
CA VAL A 77 -0.31 -10.22 -3.81
C VAL A 77 -0.71 -11.35 -2.87
N ILE A 78 -0.81 -12.59 -3.37
CA ILE A 78 -1.16 -13.76 -2.56
C ILE A 78 -0.09 -14.04 -1.49
N ALA A 79 1.20 -13.94 -1.84
CA ALA A 79 2.29 -14.14 -0.90
C ALA A 79 2.32 -13.05 0.17
N ALA A 80 2.14 -11.78 -0.22
CA ALA A 80 2.04 -10.66 0.71
C ALA A 80 0.87 -10.87 1.69
N ASP A 81 -0.30 -11.27 1.21
CA ASP A 81 -1.45 -11.60 2.06
C ASP A 81 -1.17 -12.78 3.00
N LYS A 82 -0.73 -13.91 2.46
CA LYS A 82 -0.60 -15.16 3.22
C LYS A 82 0.58 -15.18 4.19
N ILE A 83 1.74 -14.69 3.75
CA ILE A 83 3.00 -14.70 4.54
C ILE A 83 3.06 -13.44 5.41
N GLY A 84 2.66 -12.30 4.87
CA GLY A 84 2.57 -11.04 5.62
C GLY A 84 1.46 -11.07 6.66
N GLY A 85 0.42 -11.90 6.52
CA GLY A 85 -0.64 -12.05 7.51
C GLY A 85 -1.77 -11.02 7.35
N GLY A 86 -2.23 -10.82 6.11
CA GLY A 86 -3.26 -9.88 5.71
C GLY A 86 -2.87 -8.40 5.83
N PRO A 87 -1.71 -7.96 5.31
CA PRO A 87 -1.35 -6.56 5.28
C PRO A 87 -2.18 -5.78 4.25
N HIS A 88 -2.31 -4.48 4.46
CA HIS A 88 -2.90 -3.58 3.47
C HIS A 88 -1.90 -3.22 2.36
N VAL A 89 -0.60 -3.18 2.69
CA VAL A 89 0.58 -2.78 1.90
C VAL A 89 0.47 -1.42 1.20
N ASN A 90 -0.57 -0.66 1.54
CA ASN A 90 -0.99 0.54 0.84
C ASN A 90 -1.61 1.53 1.84
N PRO A 91 -1.03 2.72 2.02
CA PRO A 91 -1.59 3.74 2.89
C PRO A 91 -3.01 4.18 2.54
N ALA A 92 -3.39 4.20 1.26
CA ALA A 92 -4.76 4.58 0.85
C ALA A 92 -5.78 3.52 1.27
N VAL A 93 -5.44 2.22 1.12
CA VAL A 93 -6.24 1.12 1.66
C VAL A 93 -6.36 1.23 3.19
N THR A 94 -5.25 1.54 3.87
CA THR A 94 -5.25 1.73 5.34
C THR A 94 -6.12 2.92 5.76
N CYS A 95 -6.10 4.02 5.01
CA CYS A 95 -6.97 5.17 5.22
C CYS A 95 -8.44 4.79 5.11
N SER A 96 -8.80 3.97 4.11
CA SER A 96 -10.15 3.43 4.00
C SER A 96 -10.53 2.52 5.18
N MET A 97 -9.65 1.61 5.58
CA MET A 97 -9.90 0.73 6.73
C MET A 97 -10.11 1.53 8.02
N TYR A 98 -9.35 2.60 8.22
CA TYR A 98 -9.57 3.53 9.32
C TYR A 98 -10.93 4.25 9.19
N ALA A 99 -11.26 4.78 8.00
CA ALA A 99 -12.53 5.45 7.74
C ALA A 99 -13.73 4.55 8.01
N LEU A 100 -13.63 3.26 7.73
CA LEU A 100 -14.67 2.25 7.96
C LEU A 100 -14.64 1.64 9.37
N GLY A 101 -13.79 2.16 10.27
CA GLY A 101 -13.67 1.70 11.66
C GLY A 101 -13.09 0.28 11.79
N LYS A 102 -12.38 -0.21 10.78
CA LYS A 102 -11.73 -1.55 10.78
C LYS A 102 -10.39 -1.56 11.49
N CYS A 103 -9.77 -0.40 11.69
CA CYS A 103 -8.60 -0.23 12.54
C CYS A 103 -8.67 1.11 13.29
N SER A 104 -7.96 1.20 14.41
CA SER A 104 -7.82 2.46 15.15
C SER A 104 -6.89 3.43 14.41
N TYR A 105 -6.95 4.72 14.75
CA TYR A 105 -6.01 5.71 14.21
C TYR A 105 -4.54 5.31 14.46
N THR A 106 -4.21 4.87 15.68
CA THR A 106 -2.86 4.45 16.03
C THR A 106 -2.41 3.22 15.23
N GLU A 107 -3.28 2.23 15.06
CA GLU A 107 -2.98 1.07 14.22
C GLU A 107 -2.79 1.47 12.75
N ALA A 108 -3.65 2.34 12.22
CA ALA A 108 -3.54 2.85 10.86
C ALA A 108 -2.19 3.55 10.62
N PHE A 109 -1.79 4.41 11.55
CA PHE A 109 -0.48 5.06 11.52
C PHE A 109 0.66 4.03 11.52
N VAL A 110 0.66 3.08 12.46
CA VAL A 110 1.69 2.04 12.56
C VAL A 110 1.77 1.19 11.30
N ARG A 111 0.62 0.87 10.70
CA ARG A 111 0.55 0.13 9.43
C ARG A 111 1.17 0.89 8.27
N ILE A 112 0.83 2.17 8.13
CA ILE A 112 1.44 3.06 7.12
C ILE A 112 2.96 3.10 7.29
N MET A 113 3.45 3.24 8.52
CA MET A 113 4.88 3.26 8.81
C MET A 113 5.57 1.91 8.53
N GLY A 114 4.87 0.79 8.76
CA GLY A 114 5.33 -0.55 8.39
C GLY A 114 5.47 -0.72 6.88
N ALA A 115 4.45 -0.28 6.12
CA ALA A 115 4.51 -0.28 4.66
C ALA A 115 5.65 0.62 4.15
N MET A 116 5.77 1.84 4.67
CA MET A 116 6.88 2.75 4.35
C MET A 116 8.24 2.11 4.63
N GLY A 117 8.40 1.47 5.80
CA GLY A 117 9.63 0.76 6.15
C GLY A 117 9.95 -0.37 5.16
N GLY A 118 8.94 -1.14 4.76
CA GLY A 118 9.09 -2.20 3.77
C GLY A 118 9.54 -1.66 2.42
N GLY A 119 8.95 -0.56 1.94
CA GLY A 119 9.33 0.06 0.67
C GLY A 119 10.73 0.67 0.68
N LEU A 120 11.11 1.34 1.78
CA LEU A 120 12.45 1.89 1.98
C LEU A 120 13.53 0.80 1.95
N VAL A 121 13.23 -0.42 2.38
CA VAL A 121 14.16 -1.56 2.32
C VAL A 121 14.10 -2.29 0.98
N ALA A 122 12.91 -2.44 0.39
CA ALA A 122 12.70 -3.22 -0.82
C ALA A 122 13.52 -2.72 -2.00
N PHE A 123 13.44 -1.43 -2.33
CA PHE A 123 14.11 -0.90 -3.53
C PHE A 123 15.64 -1.03 -3.46
N PRO A 124 16.34 -0.64 -2.38
CA PRO A 124 17.77 -0.90 -2.24
C PRO A 124 18.14 -2.39 -2.30
N LEU A 125 17.35 -3.25 -1.64
CA LEU A 125 17.59 -4.70 -1.64
C LEU A 125 17.51 -5.28 -3.06
N TYR A 126 16.47 -4.95 -3.80
CA TYR A 126 16.31 -5.45 -5.17
C TYR A 126 17.27 -4.77 -6.16
N LYS A 127 17.71 -3.53 -5.90
CA LYS A 127 18.82 -2.93 -6.66
C LYS A 127 20.12 -3.73 -6.47
N LEU A 128 20.45 -4.11 -5.23
CA LEU A 128 21.64 -4.92 -4.95
C LEU A 128 21.60 -6.25 -5.71
N VAL A 129 20.44 -6.92 -5.73
CA VAL A 129 20.24 -8.16 -6.50
C VAL A 129 20.44 -7.90 -8.00
N ALA A 130 19.85 -6.83 -8.54
CA ALA A 130 19.99 -6.47 -9.95
C ALA A 130 21.46 -6.22 -10.33
N ASP A 131 22.17 -5.41 -9.55
CA ASP A 131 23.57 -5.08 -9.80
C ASP A 131 24.44 -6.35 -9.72
N THR A 132 24.23 -7.18 -8.70
CA THR A 132 25.01 -8.42 -8.47
C THR A 132 24.85 -9.43 -9.60
N LEU A 133 23.65 -9.48 -10.19
CA LEU A 133 23.31 -10.42 -11.26
C LEU A 133 23.34 -9.77 -12.66
N ASN A 134 23.78 -8.52 -12.77
CA ASN A 134 23.80 -7.72 -14.00
C ASN A 134 22.43 -7.69 -14.74
N LEU A 135 21.36 -7.50 -13.98
CA LEU A 135 19.98 -7.45 -14.46
C LEU A 135 19.54 -6.00 -14.75
N THR A 136 18.50 -5.86 -15.56
CA THR A 136 17.91 -4.55 -15.89
C THR A 136 17.48 -3.79 -14.63
N PRO A 137 17.82 -2.50 -14.49
CA PRO A 137 17.42 -1.70 -13.33
C PRO A 137 15.91 -1.64 -13.11
N LEU A 138 15.51 -1.57 -11.85
CA LEU A 138 14.13 -1.32 -11.47
C LEU A 138 13.67 0.06 -11.95
N GLY A 139 12.36 0.20 -12.15
CA GLY A 139 11.69 1.48 -12.37
C GLY A 139 10.60 1.65 -11.32
N GLY A 140 9.99 2.83 -11.26
CA GLY A 140 8.91 3.10 -10.33
C GLY A 140 8.00 4.23 -10.80
N PRO A 141 7.02 4.62 -9.97
CA PRO A 141 6.05 5.65 -10.32
C PRO A 141 6.70 7.02 -10.42
N GLU A 142 6.45 7.72 -11.54
CA GLU A 142 7.01 9.05 -11.82
C GLU A 142 6.00 9.87 -12.64
N PHE A 143 6.01 11.17 -12.43
CA PHE A 143 5.37 12.21 -13.24
C PHE A 143 6.21 13.49 -13.09
N ASP A 144 6.02 14.50 -13.94
CA ASP A 144 6.63 15.81 -13.74
C ASP A 144 5.87 16.61 -12.66
N PRO A 145 6.44 16.80 -11.46
CA PRO A 145 5.75 17.51 -10.40
C PRO A 145 5.70 19.03 -10.63
N THR A 146 6.48 19.57 -11.57
CA THR A 146 6.57 21.01 -11.87
C THR A 146 5.60 21.46 -12.97
N ASN A 147 5.01 20.50 -13.69
CA ASN A 147 3.99 20.75 -14.69
C ASN A 147 2.60 20.62 -14.06
N ASP A 148 1.97 21.74 -13.72
CA ASP A 148 0.67 21.76 -13.05
C ASP A 148 -0.42 20.98 -13.80
N ALA A 149 -0.46 21.08 -15.13
CA ALA A 149 -1.46 20.38 -15.94
C ALA A 149 -1.26 18.86 -15.88
N GLU A 150 -0.01 18.40 -15.93
CA GLU A 150 0.34 16.99 -15.76
C GLU A 150 0.04 16.52 -14.33
N GLY A 151 0.42 17.30 -13.32
CA GLY A 151 0.14 16.99 -11.91
C GLY A 151 -1.35 16.86 -11.61
N VAL A 152 -2.20 17.74 -12.14
CA VAL A 152 -3.66 17.63 -11.98
C VAL A 152 -4.20 16.37 -12.67
N ASN A 153 -3.76 16.10 -13.90
CA ASN A 153 -4.19 14.90 -14.63
C ASN A 153 -3.72 13.61 -13.94
N ALA A 154 -2.50 13.60 -13.41
CA ALA A 154 -1.93 12.52 -12.61
C ALA A 154 -2.73 12.30 -11.32
N ALA A 155 -3.05 13.36 -10.58
CA ALA A 155 -3.86 13.29 -9.37
C ALA A 155 -5.27 12.74 -9.65
N PHE A 156 -5.91 13.20 -10.72
CA PHE A 156 -7.23 12.70 -11.11
C PHE A 156 -7.19 11.22 -11.52
N SER A 157 -6.16 10.83 -12.27
CA SER A 157 -5.93 9.44 -12.67
C SER A 157 -5.75 8.52 -11.45
N GLU A 158 -4.87 8.91 -10.52
CA GLU A 158 -4.63 8.20 -9.26
C GLU A 158 -5.91 8.12 -8.40
N ALA A 159 -6.67 9.20 -8.30
CA ALA A 159 -7.93 9.21 -7.57
C ALA A 159 -8.94 8.22 -8.15
N CYS A 160 -9.17 8.23 -9.47
CA CYS A 160 -10.05 7.29 -10.14
C CYS A 160 -9.60 5.84 -9.95
N ALA A 161 -8.31 5.58 -10.09
CA ALA A 161 -7.73 4.26 -9.91
C ALA A 161 -7.91 3.75 -8.47
N VAL A 162 -7.75 4.61 -7.46
CA VAL A 162 -7.94 4.26 -6.05
C VAL A 162 -9.42 4.03 -5.71
N VAL A 163 -10.36 4.80 -6.30
CA VAL A 163 -11.79 4.50 -6.15
C VAL A 163 -12.09 3.11 -6.68
N LEU A 164 -11.62 2.77 -7.88
CA LEU A 164 -11.81 1.45 -8.47
C LEU A 164 -11.14 0.34 -7.65
N LEU A 165 -9.94 0.61 -7.10
CA LEU A 165 -9.24 -0.31 -6.20
C LEU A 165 -10.09 -0.60 -4.95
N MET A 166 -10.63 0.43 -4.31
CA MET A 166 -11.47 0.26 -3.12
C MET A 166 -12.74 -0.53 -3.45
N LEU A 167 -13.43 -0.18 -4.54
CA LEU A 167 -14.64 -0.90 -4.99
C LEU A 167 -14.34 -2.37 -5.30
N LEU A 168 -13.21 -2.66 -5.94
CA LEU A 168 -12.72 -4.02 -6.16
C LEU A 168 -12.52 -4.76 -4.83
N ILE A 169 -11.80 -4.14 -3.87
CA ILE A 169 -11.55 -4.75 -2.56
C ILE A 169 -12.86 -5.05 -1.86
N TYR A 170 -13.78 -4.08 -1.75
CA TYR A 170 -15.05 -4.29 -1.06
C TYR A 170 -15.89 -5.37 -1.73
N THR A 171 -16.01 -5.32 -3.05
CA THR A 171 -16.81 -6.30 -3.80
C THR A 171 -16.24 -7.70 -3.64
N VAL A 172 -14.96 -7.89 -3.93
CA VAL A 172 -14.35 -9.21 -3.99
C VAL A 172 -14.09 -9.78 -2.59
N ASN A 173 -13.75 -8.95 -1.61
CA ASN A 173 -13.40 -9.42 -0.26
C ASN A 173 -14.57 -9.43 0.72
N TRP A 174 -15.59 -8.59 0.53
CA TRP A 174 -16.69 -8.45 1.50
C TRP A 174 -18.05 -8.85 0.95
N GLU A 175 -18.32 -8.64 -0.34
CA GLU A 175 -19.64 -8.92 -0.92
C GLU A 175 -19.75 -10.30 -1.55
N LEU A 176 -18.72 -10.76 -2.24
CA LEU A 176 -18.73 -12.05 -2.92
C LEU A 176 -18.30 -13.18 -2.00
N ASN A 177 -18.98 -14.33 -2.10
CA ASN A 177 -18.63 -15.56 -1.41
C ASN A 177 -18.45 -16.69 -2.43
N PHE A 178 -17.31 -17.37 -2.39
CA PHE A 178 -16.98 -18.45 -3.34
C PHE A 178 -16.85 -19.81 -2.64
N GLY A 179 -17.53 -20.00 -1.51
CA GLY A 179 -17.58 -21.26 -0.78
C GLY A 179 -16.19 -21.75 -0.35
N THR A 180 -15.91 -23.04 -0.55
CA THR A 180 -14.68 -23.71 -0.12
C THR A 180 -13.39 -23.07 -0.64
N TYR A 181 -13.43 -22.48 -1.85
CA TYR A 181 -12.27 -21.87 -2.49
C TYR A 181 -12.21 -20.35 -2.33
N HIS A 182 -13.04 -19.78 -1.44
CA HIS A 182 -13.20 -18.33 -1.27
C HIS A 182 -11.89 -17.57 -1.16
N TYR A 183 -10.93 -18.06 -0.37
CA TYR A 183 -9.63 -17.40 -0.21
C TYR A 183 -8.84 -17.29 -1.53
N TRP A 184 -8.65 -18.41 -2.23
CA TRP A 184 -7.81 -18.44 -3.42
C TRP A 184 -8.44 -17.67 -4.57
N ILE A 185 -9.75 -17.81 -4.76
CA ILE A 185 -10.49 -17.08 -5.79
C ILE A 185 -10.44 -15.58 -5.51
N LYS A 186 -10.76 -15.14 -4.28
CA LYS A 186 -10.81 -13.70 -3.98
C LYS A 186 -9.44 -13.03 -4.09
N GLN A 187 -8.37 -13.68 -3.62
CA GLN A 187 -7.04 -13.09 -3.68
C GLN A 187 -6.51 -13.04 -5.13
N THR A 188 -6.81 -14.07 -5.93
CA THR A 188 -6.46 -14.07 -7.35
C THR A 188 -7.21 -12.97 -8.10
N LEU A 189 -8.53 -12.86 -7.91
CA LEU A 189 -9.34 -11.81 -8.54
C LEU A 189 -8.91 -10.40 -8.09
N THR A 190 -8.58 -10.24 -6.81
CA THR A 190 -8.05 -8.97 -6.29
C THR A 190 -6.74 -8.62 -6.99
N ALA A 191 -5.82 -9.58 -7.14
CA ALA A 191 -4.54 -9.32 -7.80
C ALA A 191 -4.68 -9.02 -9.30
N LEU A 192 -5.56 -9.74 -10.00
CA LEU A 192 -5.85 -9.47 -11.41
C LEU A 192 -6.49 -8.08 -11.59
N GLY A 193 -7.43 -7.71 -10.71
CA GLY A 193 -8.06 -6.40 -10.74
C GLY A 193 -7.07 -5.26 -10.43
N ILE A 194 -6.18 -5.44 -9.44
CA ILE A 194 -5.09 -4.49 -9.16
C ILE A 194 -4.22 -4.32 -10.40
N ARG A 195 -3.78 -5.43 -11.02
CA ARG A 195 -2.92 -5.39 -12.21
C ARG A 195 -3.58 -4.68 -13.38
N TYR A 196 -4.87 -4.94 -13.60
CA TYR A 196 -5.64 -4.26 -14.63
C TYR A 196 -5.71 -2.76 -14.37
N ILE A 197 -6.08 -2.34 -13.15
CA ILE A 197 -6.19 -0.93 -12.76
C ILE A 197 -4.87 -0.20 -13.00
N ILE A 198 -3.74 -0.73 -12.53
CA ILE A 198 -2.43 -0.05 -12.71
C ILE A 198 -1.98 0.05 -14.17
N GLN A 199 -2.46 -0.83 -15.05
CA GLN A 199 -2.18 -0.75 -16.49
C GLN A 199 -3.12 0.23 -17.21
N THR A 200 -4.35 0.39 -16.72
CA THR A 200 -5.33 1.33 -17.29
C THR A 200 -5.08 2.77 -16.88
N PHE A 201 -4.49 3.02 -15.71
CA PHE A 201 -4.21 4.36 -15.18
C PHE A 201 -2.71 4.64 -15.03
N PRO A 202 -1.92 4.76 -16.12
CA PRO A 202 -0.46 4.84 -16.06
C PRO A 202 0.09 6.25 -15.85
N LEU A 203 -0.75 7.30 -15.78
CA LEU A 203 -0.32 8.71 -15.91
C LEU A 203 0.66 9.18 -14.82
N ALA A 204 0.54 8.66 -13.60
CA ALA A 204 1.50 8.94 -12.51
C ALA A 204 2.49 7.77 -12.30
N GLY A 205 2.60 6.88 -13.29
CA GLY A 205 3.08 5.52 -13.10
C GLY A 205 2.09 4.64 -12.31
N PRO A 206 2.35 3.33 -12.20
CA PRO A 206 1.47 2.37 -11.53
C PRO A 206 1.59 2.49 -10.00
N SER A 207 1.22 3.63 -9.43
CA SER A 207 1.32 3.85 -7.99
C SER A 207 0.12 3.26 -7.29
N ILE A 208 -1.06 3.91 -7.40
CA ILE A 208 -2.29 3.66 -6.60
C ILE A 208 -2.02 3.45 -5.10
N ASN A 209 -0.83 3.83 -4.63
CA ASN A 209 -0.22 3.41 -3.38
C ASN A 209 0.78 4.51 -2.94
N PRO A 210 0.38 5.39 -2.00
CA PRO A 210 1.21 6.50 -1.56
C PRO A 210 2.63 6.11 -1.10
N MET A 211 2.75 4.93 -0.47
CA MET A 211 4.04 4.42 -0.01
C MET A 211 4.95 4.07 -1.18
N LEU A 212 4.42 3.47 -2.24
CA LEU A 212 5.21 3.00 -3.36
C LEU A 212 5.91 4.16 -4.08
N ALA A 213 5.15 5.19 -4.47
CA ALA A 213 5.73 6.37 -5.12
C ALA A 213 6.74 7.12 -4.22
N THR A 214 6.43 7.24 -2.92
CA THR A 214 7.30 7.98 -1.99
C THR A 214 8.60 7.25 -1.71
N THR A 215 8.54 5.94 -1.49
CA THR A 215 9.75 5.13 -1.25
C THR A 215 10.58 4.95 -2.52
N TRP A 216 9.95 4.92 -3.69
CA TRP A 216 10.65 5.01 -4.97
C TRP A 216 11.39 6.34 -5.12
N TYR A 217 10.73 7.46 -4.87
CA TYR A 217 11.35 8.79 -4.94
C TYR A 217 12.56 8.89 -4.00
N ILE A 218 12.42 8.42 -2.76
CA ILE A 218 13.50 8.41 -1.76
C ILE A 218 14.66 7.54 -2.24
N PHE A 219 14.38 6.35 -2.78
CA PHE A 219 15.41 5.48 -3.34
C PHE A 219 16.15 6.14 -4.52
N LYS A 220 15.43 6.79 -5.43
CA LYS A 220 16.00 7.42 -6.63
C LYS A 220 16.83 8.66 -6.30
N THR A 221 16.37 9.48 -5.35
CA THR A 221 16.95 10.82 -5.09
C THR A 221 17.79 10.89 -3.82
N GLY A 222 17.69 9.89 -2.93
CA GLY A 222 18.32 9.89 -1.61
C GLY A 222 17.67 10.84 -0.60
N LYS A 223 16.56 11.52 -0.96
CA LYS A 223 15.87 12.50 -0.11
C LYS A 223 14.36 12.35 -0.18
N TYR A 224 13.66 12.96 0.77
CA TYR A 224 12.21 13.09 0.68
C TYR A 224 11.80 13.96 -0.52
N PRO A 225 10.59 13.76 -1.07
CA PRO A 225 10.02 14.69 -2.04
C PRO A 225 10.00 16.12 -1.49
N ASP A 226 10.54 17.05 -2.27
CA ASP A 226 10.59 18.48 -1.93
C ASP A 226 9.49 19.29 -2.63
N HIS A 227 8.85 18.74 -3.65
CA HIS A 227 7.74 19.37 -4.35
C HIS A 227 6.38 18.94 -3.79
N PHE A 228 5.49 19.90 -3.52
CA PHE A 228 4.14 19.64 -3.01
C PHE A 228 3.29 18.79 -3.97
N GLY A 229 3.52 18.92 -5.28
CA GLY A 229 2.85 18.11 -6.30
C GLY A 229 2.94 16.61 -6.04
N HIS A 230 4.09 16.11 -5.55
CA HIS A 230 4.25 14.69 -5.19
C HIS A 230 3.25 14.27 -4.12
N TYR A 231 3.13 15.06 -3.05
CA TYR A 231 2.22 14.76 -1.94
C TYR A 231 0.76 14.93 -2.36
N PHE A 232 0.46 15.91 -3.21
CA PHE A 232 -0.88 16.09 -3.74
C PHE A 232 -1.33 14.88 -4.58
N VAL A 233 -0.52 14.48 -5.56
CA VAL A 233 -0.81 13.36 -6.47
C VAL A 233 -0.84 12.03 -5.76
N TYR A 234 0.17 11.71 -4.93
CA TYR A 234 0.31 10.37 -4.38
C TYR A 234 -0.24 10.18 -2.98
N TRP A 235 -0.54 11.23 -2.22
CA TRP A 235 -1.11 11.08 -0.86
C TRP A 235 -2.51 11.67 -0.75
N ILE A 236 -2.66 12.95 -1.09
CA ILE A 236 -3.92 13.67 -0.88
C ILE A 236 -5.01 13.10 -1.77
N ALA A 237 -4.76 13.00 -3.08
CA ALA A 237 -5.74 12.47 -4.03
C ALA A 237 -6.13 11.01 -3.73
N PRO A 238 -5.19 10.06 -3.54
CA PRO A 238 -5.50 8.70 -3.09
C PRO A 238 -6.27 8.62 -1.77
N PHE A 239 -5.93 9.43 -0.76
CA PHE A 239 -6.66 9.41 0.51
C PHE A 239 -8.08 9.92 0.36
N ALA A 240 -8.27 11.04 -0.36
CA ALA A 240 -9.59 11.57 -0.66
C ALA A 240 -10.44 10.54 -1.42
N ALA A 241 -9.86 9.88 -2.43
CA ALA A 241 -10.50 8.80 -3.19
C ALA A 241 -10.87 7.60 -2.31
N ALA A 242 -9.98 7.16 -1.42
CA ALA A 242 -10.23 6.04 -0.52
C ALA A 242 -11.35 6.34 0.49
N ILE A 243 -11.39 7.56 1.03
CA ILE A 243 -12.47 8.03 1.91
C ILE A 243 -13.79 8.14 1.14
N PHE A 244 -13.75 8.69 -0.07
CA PHE A 244 -14.93 8.78 -0.94
C PHE A 244 -15.50 7.39 -1.25
N ALA A 245 -14.66 6.44 -1.66
CA ALA A 245 -15.10 5.07 -1.91
C ALA A 245 -15.63 4.39 -0.63
N SER A 246 -15.04 4.66 0.53
CA SER A 246 -15.55 4.20 1.83
C SER A 246 -16.95 4.74 2.09
N ALA A 247 -17.19 6.03 1.80
CA ALA A 247 -18.51 6.63 1.92
C ALA A 247 -19.52 5.98 0.96
N LEU A 248 -19.15 5.75 -0.31
CA LEU A 248 -19.97 5.02 -1.27
C LEU A 248 -20.35 3.62 -0.75
N TYR A 249 -19.38 2.91 -0.17
CA TYR A 249 -19.62 1.59 0.39
C TYR A 249 -20.57 1.64 1.60
N VAL A 250 -20.42 2.62 2.50
CA VAL A 250 -21.35 2.82 3.62
C VAL A 250 -22.76 3.17 3.13
N VAL A 251 -22.90 3.97 2.08
CA VAL A 251 -24.22 4.24 1.47
C VAL A 251 -24.81 2.97 0.86
N TYR A 252 -23.99 2.12 0.25
CA TYR A 252 -24.43 0.86 -0.35
C TYR A 252 -24.81 -0.19 0.71
N ALA A 253 -23.84 -0.62 1.53
CA ALA A 253 -23.94 -1.76 2.44
C ALA A 253 -24.36 -1.36 3.88
N GLY A 254 -24.30 -0.08 4.22
CA GLY A 254 -24.52 0.43 5.57
C GLY A 254 -23.24 0.48 6.39
N GLY A 255 -23.35 0.90 7.65
CA GLY A 255 -22.24 0.96 8.60
C GLY A 255 -21.96 2.39 9.07
N PHE A 256 -20.69 2.67 9.33
CA PHE A 256 -20.22 3.94 9.85
C PHE A 256 -19.02 4.43 9.04
N LEU A 257 -18.97 5.75 8.83
CA LEU A 257 -17.81 6.46 8.32
C LEU A 257 -17.25 7.32 9.47
N PHE A 258 -16.01 7.07 9.88
CA PHE A 258 -15.38 7.69 11.05
C PHE A 258 -16.25 7.63 12.32
N GLY A 259 -16.92 6.49 12.54
CA GLY A 259 -17.81 6.28 13.68
C GLY A 259 -19.18 6.97 13.56
N GLN A 260 -19.46 7.69 12.47
CA GLN A 260 -20.74 8.36 12.22
C GLN A 260 -21.56 7.60 11.18
N ARG A 261 -22.89 7.55 11.37
CA ARG A 261 -23.79 7.04 10.33
C ARG A 261 -24.00 8.13 9.28
N LEU A 262 -24.00 7.73 8.02
CA LEU A 262 -24.37 8.65 6.94
C LEU A 262 -25.89 8.79 6.88
N PRO A 263 -26.41 9.97 6.47
CA PRO A 263 -27.85 10.19 6.31
C PRO A 263 -28.45 9.46 5.09
N LEU A 264 -27.60 8.85 4.26
CA LEU A 264 -27.98 8.14 3.03
C LEU A 264 -27.64 6.65 3.17
N GLY A 265 -28.55 5.78 2.70
CA GLY A 265 -28.39 4.31 2.72
C GLY A 265 -28.85 3.63 4.03
N PRO A 266 -28.66 2.30 4.17
CA PRO A 266 -28.10 1.38 3.17
C PRO A 266 -29.04 1.10 1.98
N VAL A 267 -28.53 1.19 0.76
CA VAL A 267 -29.25 0.79 -0.47
C VAL A 267 -29.50 -0.72 -0.52
N LYS A 268 -28.57 -1.53 0.00
CA LYS A 268 -28.67 -2.99 0.09
C LYS A 268 -29.77 -3.47 1.05
N GLY A 269 -30.41 -2.55 1.76
CA GLY A 269 -31.38 -2.83 2.83
C GLY A 269 -30.72 -2.99 4.18
N ALA A 270 -31.51 -2.85 5.25
CA ALA A 270 -31.00 -2.97 6.62
C ALA A 270 -30.47 -4.40 6.86
N PRO A 271 -29.30 -4.56 7.52
CA PRO A 271 -28.85 -5.88 7.96
C PRO A 271 -29.94 -6.49 8.85
N LYS A 272 -30.34 -7.74 8.59
CA LYS A 272 -31.29 -8.46 9.46
C LYS A 272 -30.74 -8.42 10.89
N ALA A 273 -31.56 -7.98 11.84
CA ALA A 273 -31.15 -7.66 13.21
C ALA A 273 -30.74 -8.87 14.09
N SER A 274 -30.28 -9.99 13.52
CA SER A 274 -30.22 -11.27 14.23
C SER A 274 -28.92 -11.61 14.96
N ASP A 275 -27.80 -10.89 14.83
CA ASP A 275 -26.51 -11.36 15.38
C ASP A 275 -25.81 -10.45 16.40
N SER A 276 -26.40 -9.32 16.81
CA SER A 276 -25.76 -8.39 17.75
C SER A 276 -25.78 -8.80 19.23
N LYS A 277 -26.22 -10.02 19.57
CA LYS A 277 -26.35 -10.49 20.97
C LYS A 277 -25.20 -11.38 21.49
N LYS A 278 -24.11 -11.59 20.75
CA LYS A 278 -22.95 -12.34 21.26
C LYS A 278 -21.65 -11.58 21.04
N GLN A 279 -21.34 -10.65 21.94
CA GLN A 279 -20.01 -10.38 22.52
C GLN A 279 -20.10 -9.09 23.35
N ARG A 280 -20.35 -9.26 24.65
CA ARG A 280 -19.82 -8.40 25.71
C ARG A 280 -18.66 -9.15 26.33
#